data_AF-A0A819CFZ7-F1
#
_entry.id   AF-A0A819CFZ7-F1
#
_cell.length_a   1.000
_cell.length_b   1.000
_cell.length_c   1.000
_cell.angle_alpha   90.00
_cell.angle_beta   90.00
_cell.angle_gamma   90.00
#
_symmetry.space_group_name_H-M   'P 1'
#
loop_
_entity.id
_entity.type
_entity.pdbx_description
1 polymer ?
#
loop_
_entity_poly.entity_id
_entity_poly.type
_entity_poly.pdbx_seq_one_letter_code
_entity_poly.pdbx_strand_id
1 'polypeptide(L)'
;MATVVESNVCSVCTKPLGKYFCTGCKKYFCPKDFKEHEQQLSIKFDNEVVRSHDELLGQLQKLEKANHLSLDLFIQIEQWKKTTINKVEKAAERARHELSELIDKQRITITKQLEPIAKEIHSRREEEYFVENDIDRLRIKINEIQRTVEQLNRKDTTKSIIVDNDQIDWNRIIYIREEQQQVSEYTQLQI
;
A
#
# COMPACT_ATOMS: atom_id res chain seq x y z
N MET A 1 16.01 -79.36 23.63
CA MET A 1 16.69 -78.07 23.42
C MET A 1 17.61 -78.23 22.22
N ALA A 2 17.27 -77.60 21.09
CA ALA A 2 18.13 -77.53 19.92
C ALA A 2 18.58 -76.07 19.80
N THR A 3 19.87 -75.82 20.02
CA THR A 3 20.50 -74.53 19.71
C THR A 3 20.55 -74.41 18.19
N VAL A 4 19.59 -73.67 17.62
CA VAL A 4 19.66 -73.20 16.24
C VAL A 4 20.83 -72.22 16.18
N VAL A 5 21.93 -72.64 15.56
CA VAL A 5 22.98 -71.71 15.14
C VAL A 5 22.39 -70.92 13.99
N GLU A 6 21.85 -69.74 14.28
CA GLU A 6 21.45 -68.78 13.26
C GLU A 6 22.69 -68.51 12.40
N SER A 7 22.69 -69.12 11.23
CA SER A 7 23.78 -69.00 10.29
C SER A 7 23.70 -67.57 9.75
N ASN A 8 24.57 -66.67 10.22
CA ASN A 8 24.68 -65.33 9.64
C ASN A 8 25.15 -65.50 8.19
N VAL A 9 24.21 -65.59 7.26
CA VAL A 9 24.44 -65.69 5.82
C VAL A 9 24.36 -64.31 5.20
N CYS A 10 25.18 -64.07 4.18
CA CYS A 10 25.08 -62.83 3.43
C CYS A 10 23.72 -62.75 2.71
N SER A 11 22.99 -61.65 2.88
CA SER A 11 21.67 -61.43 2.29
C SER A 11 21.69 -61.22 0.76
N VAL A 12 22.88 -61.05 0.17
CA VAL A 12 23.08 -60.84 -1.28
C VAL A 12 23.61 -62.11 -1.95
N CYS A 13 24.77 -62.62 -1.52
CA CYS A 13 25.42 -63.77 -2.16
C CYS A 13 25.15 -65.12 -1.47
N THR A 14 24.38 -65.16 -0.37
CA THR A 14 24.02 -66.36 0.42
C THR A 14 25.17 -67.18 0.99
N LYS A 15 26.41 -66.69 0.90
CA LYS A 15 27.58 -67.35 1.49
C LYS A 15 27.47 -67.34 3.02
N PRO A 16 27.81 -68.46 3.70
CA PRO A 16 28.02 -68.44 5.14
C PRO A 16 29.19 -67.51 5.46
N LEU A 17 29.12 -66.73 6.55
CA LEU A 17 30.05 -65.65 6.98
C LEU A 17 29.56 -64.21 6.70
N GLY A 18 28.27 -63.92 6.91
CA GLY A 18 27.78 -62.56 7.11
C GLY A 18 28.34 -61.99 8.42
N LYS A 19 29.42 -61.21 8.34
CA LYS A 19 30.11 -60.63 9.53
C LYS A 19 29.62 -59.22 9.87
N TYR A 20 29.06 -58.50 8.90
CA TYR A 20 28.61 -57.12 9.07
C TYR A 20 27.09 -57.07 9.07
N PHE A 21 26.51 -56.39 10.04
CA PHE A 21 25.07 -56.20 10.15
C PHE A 21 24.72 -54.73 9.88
N CYS A 22 23.84 -54.49 8.90
CA CYS A 22 23.31 -53.15 8.66
C CYS A 22 22.08 -52.92 9.55
N THR A 23 22.12 -51.91 10.42
CA THR A 23 21.02 -51.55 11.32
C THR A 23 19.82 -50.97 10.58
N GLY A 24 20.05 -50.24 9.49
CA GLY A 24 18.97 -49.66 8.67
C GLY A 24 18.17 -50.72 7.91
N CYS A 25 18.86 -51.64 7.23
CA CYS A 25 18.20 -52.70 6.46
C CYS A 25 17.89 -53.97 7.27
N LYS A 26 18.39 -54.08 8.51
CA LYS A 26 18.30 -55.27 9.39
C LYS A 26 18.76 -56.57 8.72
N LYS A 27 19.88 -56.51 7.99
CA LYS A 27 20.42 -57.63 7.18
C LYS A 27 21.91 -57.84 7.43
N TYR A 28 22.34 -59.11 7.34
CA TYR A 28 23.76 -59.49 7.39
C TYR A 28 24.38 -59.51 6.00
N PHE A 29 25.62 -59.04 5.90
CA PHE A 29 26.39 -58.97 4.65
C PHE A 29 27.80 -59.52 4.85
N CYS A 30 28.37 -60.07 3.77
CA CYS A 30 29.81 -60.34 3.71
C CYS A 30 30.58 -59.02 3.48
N PRO A 31 31.90 -58.95 3.77
CA PRO A 31 32.67 -57.71 3.65
C PRO A 31 32.56 -57.04 2.27
N LYS A 32 32.52 -57.83 1.20
CA LYS A 32 32.41 -57.34 -0.18
C LYS A 32 31.05 -56.69 -0.44
N ASP A 33 29.98 -57.41 -0.16
CA ASP A 33 28.61 -56.95 -0.44
C ASP A 33 28.17 -55.82 0.52
N PHE A 34 28.77 -55.75 1.71
CA PHE A 34 28.55 -54.63 2.64
C PHE A 34 29.12 -53.31 2.07
N LYS A 35 30.32 -53.35 1.49
CA LYS A 35 30.93 -52.18 0.83
C LYS A 35 30.11 -51.72 -0.38
N GLU A 36 29.58 -52.67 -1.15
CA GLU A 36 28.69 -52.36 -2.27
C GLU A 36 27.36 -51.75 -1.79
N HIS A 37 26.79 -52.27 -0.69
CA HIS A 37 25.61 -51.69 -0.06
C HIS A 37 25.82 -50.25 0.41
N GLU A 38 26.95 -49.96 1.06
CA GLU A 38 27.33 -48.61 1.48
C GLU A 38 27.48 -47.65 0.29
N GLN A 39 28.12 -48.11 -0.79
CA GLN A 39 28.24 -47.33 -2.04
C GLN A 39 26.88 -47.03 -2.66
N GLN A 40 25.97 -48.02 -2.70
CA GLN A 40 24.60 -47.80 -3.19
C GLN A 40 23.83 -46.80 -2.32
N LEU A 41 24.02 -46.81 -1.00
CA LEU A 41 23.43 -45.82 -0.10
C LEU A 41 23.95 -44.41 -0.37
N SER A 42 25.27 -44.25 -0.56
CA SER A 42 25.87 -42.95 -0.92
C SER A 42 25.29 -42.43 -2.23
N ILE A 43 25.21 -43.28 -3.27
CA ILE A 43 24.65 -42.91 -4.57
C ILE A 43 23.18 -42.49 -4.44
N LYS A 44 22.39 -43.22 -3.64
CA LYS A 44 20.98 -42.85 -3.40
C LYS A 44 20.86 -41.53 -2.66
N PHE A 45 21.67 -41.31 -1.62
CA PHE A 45 21.65 -40.06 -0.87
C PHE A 45 22.00 -38.87 -1.75
N ASP A 46 23.03 -38.99 -2.58
CA ASP A 46 23.42 -37.94 -3.52
C ASP A 46 22.31 -37.66 -4.56
N ASN A 47 21.69 -38.71 -5.10
CA ASN A 47 20.68 -38.57 -6.16
C ASN A 47 19.30 -38.13 -5.66
N GLU A 48 18.88 -38.57 -4.47
CA GLU A 48 17.52 -38.36 -3.96
C GLU A 48 17.46 -37.20 -2.96
N VAL A 49 18.53 -36.96 -2.20
CA VAL A 49 18.54 -35.91 -1.15
C VAL A 49 19.32 -34.70 -1.62
N VAL A 50 20.60 -34.86 -1.95
CA VAL A 50 21.48 -33.73 -2.30
C VAL A 50 20.99 -33.04 -3.56
N ARG A 51 20.69 -33.82 -4.61
CA ARG A 51 20.18 -33.26 -5.86
C ARG A 51 18.84 -32.53 -5.68
N SER A 52 17.90 -33.09 -4.91
CA SER A 52 16.61 -32.42 -4.66
C SER A 52 16.78 -31.15 -3.84
N HIS A 53 17.68 -31.14 -2.86
CA HIS A 53 18.05 -29.93 -2.13
C HIS A 53 18.60 -28.85 -3.07
N ASP A 54 19.56 -29.21 -3.94
CA ASP A 54 20.20 -28.25 -4.84
C ASP A 54 19.25 -27.75 -5.92
N GLU A 55 18.34 -28.60 -6.40
CA GLU A 55 17.25 -28.20 -7.31
C GLU A 55 16.31 -27.17 -6.64
N LEU A 56 15.90 -27.41 -5.39
CA LEU A 56 15.07 -26.46 -4.63
C LEU A 56 15.80 -25.14 -4.36
N LEU A 57 17.07 -25.20 -3.94
CA LEU A 57 17.90 -24.02 -3.73
C LEU A 57 18.03 -23.22 -5.03
N GLY A 58 18.26 -23.89 -6.15
CA GLY A 58 18.34 -23.27 -7.47
C GLY A 58 17.01 -22.65 -7.92
N GLN A 59 15.87 -23.25 -7.58
CA GLN A 59 14.55 -22.66 -7.83
C GLN A 59 14.32 -21.39 -6.99
N LEU A 60 14.66 -21.42 -5.69
CA LEU A 60 14.55 -20.24 -4.82
C LEU A 60 15.41 -19.08 -5.32
N GLN A 61 16.67 -19.34 -5.68
CA GLN A 61 17.57 -18.32 -6.23
C GLN A 61 17.07 -17.75 -7.58
N LYS A 62 16.35 -18.55 -8.38
CA LYS A 62 15.72 -18.07 -9.61
C LYS A 62 14.51 -17.18 -9.32
N LEU A 63 13.72 -17.46 -8.28
CA LEU A 63 12.59 -16.62 -7.86
C LEU A 63 13.06 -15.26 -7.35
N GLU A 64 14.15 -15.19 -6.57
CA GLU A 64 14.76 -13.92 -6.15
C GLU A 64 15.17 -13.05 -7.34
N LYS A 65 15.66 -13.68 -8.42
CA LYS A 65 16.04 -13.00 -9.67
C LYS A 65 14.84 -12.67 -10.55
N ALA A 66 13.79 -13.49 -10.53
CA ALA A 66 12.55 -13.34 -11.28
C ALA A 66 11.52 -12.44 -10.56
N ASN A 67 11.99 -11.50 -9.73
CA ASN A 67 11.25 -10.52 -8.92
C ASN A 67 10.33 -9.55 -9.72
N HIS A 68 9.91 -9.93 -10.92
CA HIS A 68 8.98 -9.20 -11.77
C HIS A 68 7.61 -8.99 -11.12
N LEU A 69 7.14 -9.92 -10.28
CA LEU A 69 5.85 -9.79 -9.58
C LEU A 69 5.89 -8.71 -8.49
N SER A 70 6.99 -8.61 -7.74
CA SER A 70 7.17 -7.52 -6.77
C SER A 70 7.37 -6.19 -7.47
N LEU A 71 8.10 -6.17 -8.60
CA LEU A 71 8.26 -4.97 -9.42
C LEU A 71 6.92 -4.42 -9.93
N ASP A 72 6.00 -5.29 -10.34
CA ASP A 72 4.67 -4.86 -10.82
C ASP A 72 3.84 -4.23 -9.68
N LEU A 73 3.84 -4.82 -8.49
CA LEU A 73 3.18 -4.22 -7.32
C LEU A 73 3.80 -2.86 -6.94
N PHE A 74 5.12 -2.71 -7.00
CA PHE A 74 5.78 -1.42 -6.78
C PHE A 74 5.35 -0.38 -7.82
N ILE A 75 5.23 -0.76 -9.09
CA ILE A 75 4.73 0.13 -10.16
C ILE A 75 3.28 0.56 -9.87
N GLN A 76 2.42 -0.38 -9.46
CA GLN A 76 1.03 -0.09 -9.13
C GLN A 76 0.92 0.89 -7.94
N ILE A 77 1.73 0.70 -6.87
CA ILE A 77 1.81 1.62 -5.73
C ILE A 77 2.23 3.02 -6.21
N GLU A 78 3.23 3.11 -7.07
CA GLU A 78 3.74 4.39 -7.57
C GLU A 78 2.71 5.11 -8.46
N GLN A 79 1.99 4.37 -9.30
CA GLN A 79 0.89 4.91 -10.11
C GLN A 79 -0.27 5.40 -9.25
N TRP A 80 -0.64 4.64 -8.22
CA TRP A 80 -1.66 5.02 -7.26
C TRP A 80 -1.28 6.32 -6.54
N LYS A 81 -0.02 6.43 -6.09
CA LYS A 81 0.51 7.65 -5.44
C LYS A 81 0.39 8.87 -6.36
N LYS A 82 0.91 8.77 -7.59
CA LYS A 82 0.86 9.86 -8.58
C LYS A 82 -0.57 10.30 -8.88
N THR A 83 -1.47 9.34 -9.07
CA THR A 83 -2.87 9.62 -9.36
C THR A 83 -3.58 10.30 -8.20
N THR A 84 -3.29 9.87 -6.96
CA THR A 84 -3.88 10.43 -5.75
C THR A 84 -3.43 11.88 -5.53
N ILE A 85 -2.14 12.18 -5.67
CA ILE A 85 -1.61 13.55 -5.59
C ILE A 85 -2.32 14.47 -6.60
N ASN A 86 -2.40 14.05 -7.87
CA ASN A 86 -3.06 14.84 -8.93
C ASN A 86 -4.55 15.09 -8.61
N LYS A 87 -5.26 14.12 -8.01
CA LYS A 87 -6.65 14.31 -7.59
C LYS A 87 -6.78 15.35 -6.47
N VAL A 88 -5.88 15.32 -5.49
CA VAL A 88 -5.84 16.30 -4.40
C VAL A 88 -5.54 17.70 -4.94
N GLU A 89 -4.55 17.83 -5.84
CA GLU A 89 -4.22 19.11 -6.48
C GLU A 89 -5.41 19.69 -7.26
N LYS A 90 -6.11 18.87 -8.06
CA LYS A 90 -7.31 19.29 -8.78
C LYS A 90 -8.47 19.69 -7.86
N ALA A 91 -8.62 19.01 -6.72
CA ALA A 91 -9.63 19.38 -5.74
C ALA A 91 -9.30 20.73 -5.08
N ALA A 92 -8.04 20.95 -4.70
CA ALA A 92 -7.57 22.21 -4.15
C ALA A 92 -7.75 23.36 -5.14
N GLU A 93 -7.41 23.15 -6.41
CA GLU A 93 -7.54 24.20 -7.42
C GLU A 93 -8.98 24.59 -7.71
N ARG A 94 -9.90 23.61 -7.77
CA ARG A 94 -11.34 23.89 -7.86
C ARG A 94 -11.82 24.71 -6.66
N ALA A 95 -11.43 24.34 -5.45
CA ALA A 95 -11.83 25.07 -4.25
C ALA A 95 -11.30 26.52 -4.24
N ARG A 96 -10.06 26.76 -4.71
CA ARG A 96 -9.52 28.12 -4.88
C ARG A 96 -10.31 28.92 -5.91
N HIS A 97 -10.64 28.29 -7.03
CA HIS A 97 -11.42 28.94 -8.09
C HIS A 97 -12.82 29.33 -7.59
N GLU A 98 -13.54 28.41 -6.96
CA GLU A 98 -14.85 28.66 -6.36
C GLU A 98 -14.81 29.79 -5.32
N LEU A 99 -13.77 29.82 -4.48
CA LEU A 99 -13.56 30.90 -3.52
C LEU A 99 -13.34 32.25 -4.22
N SER A 100 -12.52 32.28 -5.28
CA SER A 100 -12.29 33.49 -6.07
C SER A 100 -13.58 34.01 -6.70
N GLU A 101 -14.39 33.13 -7.28
CA GLU A 101 -15.68 33.52 -7.87
C GLU A 101 -16.65 34.10 -6.85
N LEU A 102 -16.68 33.55 -5.63
CA LEU A 102 -17.52 34.08 -4.55
C LEU A 102 -17.08 35.50 -4.15
N ILE A 103 -15.77 35.72 -4.00
CA ILE A 103 -15.20 37.04 -3.69
C ILE A 103 -15.52 38.03 -4.82
N ASP A 104 -15.33 37.62 -6.07
CA ASP A 104 -15.61 38.48 -7.24
C ASP A 104 -17.09 38.83 -7.35
N LYS A 105 -18.00 37.88 -7.13
CA LYS A 105 -19.45 38.14 -7.11
C LYS A 105 -19.83 39.16 -6.04
N GLN A 106 -19.25 39.05 -4.85
CA GLN A 106 -19.49 40.00 -3.76
C GLN A 106 -18.94 41.38 -4.10
N ARG A 107 -17.72 41.46 -4.64
CA ARG A 107 -17.12 42.72 -5.11
C ARG A 107 -17.99 43.40 -6.16
N ILE A 108 -18.46 42.66 -7.18
CA ILE A 108 -19.36 43.19 -8.22
C ILE A 108 -20.65 43.73 -7.59
N THR A 109 -21.20 43.02 -6.61
CA THR A 109 -22.43 43.44 -5.92
C THR A 109 -22.23 44.76 -5.17
N ILE A 110 -21.12 44.90 -4.43
CA ILE A 110 -20.78 46.13 -3.72
C ILE A 110 -20.58 47.30 -4.70
N THR A 111 -19.85 47.08 -5.79
CA THR A 111 -19.64 48.12 -6.83
C THR A 111 -20.98 48.62 -7.38
N LYS A 112 -21.91 47.71 -7.71
CA LYS A 112 -23.25 48.06 -8.20
C LYS A 112 -24.08 48.85 -7.18
N GLN A 113 -23.90 48.62 -5.88
CA GLN A 113 -24.57 49.39 -4.83
C GLN A 113 -23.97 50.80 -4.67
N LEU A 114 -22.67 50.96 -4.93
CA LEU A 114 -21.98 52.25 -4.85
C LEU A 114 -22.24 53.17 -6.05
N GLU A 115 -22.41 52.61 -7.26
CA GLU A 115 -22.69 53.39 -8.48
C GLU A 115 -23.85 54.40 -8.36
N PRO A 116 -25.06 54.04 -7.89
CA PRO A 116 -26.16 54.99 -7.77
C PRO A 116 -25.87 56.07 -6.72
N ILE A 117 -25.17 55.73 -5.63
CA ILE A 117 -24.76 56.69 -4.60
C ILE A 117 -23.78 57.71 -5.19
N ALA A 118 -22.80 57.25 -5.98
CA ALA A 118 -21.86 58.13 -6.66
C ALA A 118 -22.55 59.09 -7.64
N LYS A 119 -23.51 58.60 -8.41
CA LYS A 119 -24.33 59.43 -9.31
C LYS A 119 -25.16 60.46 -8.55
N GLU A 120 -25.79 60.04 -7.45
CA GLU A 120 -26.59 60.92 -6.58
C GLU A 120 -25.72 62.04 -5.99
N ILE A 121 -24.54 61.70 -5.45
CA ILE A 121 -23.57 62.68 -4.92
C ILE A 121 -23.15 63.68 -6.00
N HIS A 122 -22.90 63.20 -7.22
CA HIS A 122 -22.48 64.06 -8.33
C HIS A 122 -23.60 65.03 -8.74
N SER A 123 -24.82 64.53 -8.97
CA SER A 123 -26.00 65.35 -9.33
C SER A 123 -26.25 66.44 -8.29
N ARG A 124 -26.27 66.08 -7.00
CA ARG A 124 -26.48 67.03 -5.91
C ARG A 124 -25.40 68.11 -5.83
N ARG A 125 -24.16 67.75 -6.14
CA ARG A 125 -23.04 68.71 -6.16
C ARG A 125 -23.17 69.67 -7.34
N GLU A 126 -23.57 69.20 -8.51
CA GLU A 126 -23.82 70.06 -9.69
C GLU A 126 -25.03 70.98 -9.51
N GLU A 127 -26.08 70.48 -8.86
CA GLU A 127 -27.29 71.25 -8.52
C GLU A 127 -27.04 72.32 -7.44
N GLU A 128 -25.90 72.28 -6.74
CA GLU A 128 -25.57 73.09 -5.54
C GLU A 128 -26.68 73.08 -4.47
N TYR A 129 -27.51 72.03 -4.47
CA TYR A 129 -28.67 71.91 -3.61
C TYR A 129 -28.61 70.60 -2.83
N PHE A 130 -28.54 70.72 -1.52
CA PHE A 130 -28.55 69.59 -0.59
C PHE A 130 -29.26 70.02 0.69
N VAL A 131 -30.09 69.12 1.21
CA VAL A 131 -30.76 69.25 2.51
C VAL A 131 -30.21 68.22 3.48
N GLU A 132 -30.34 68.47 4.78
CA GLU A 132 -29.79 67.62 5.85
C GLU A 132 -30.27 66.17 5.71
N ASN A 133 -31.54 65.97 5.36
CA ASN A 133 -32.11 64.65 5.14
C ASN A 133 -31.43 63.87 3.99
N ASP A 134 -30.96 64.54 2.94
CA ASP A 134 -30.24 63.90 1.84
C ASP A 134 -28.85 63.46 2.31
N ILE A 135 -28.17 64.32 3.08
CA ILE A 135 -26.85 64.03 3.67
C ILE A 135 -26.94 62.83 4.61
N ASP A 136 -27.92 62.82 5.52
CA ASP A 136 -28.13 61.73 6.48
C ASP A 136 -28.48 60.41 5.77
N ARG A 137 -29.36 60.46 4.75
CA ARG A 137 -29.70 59.28 3.95
C ARG A 137 -28.46 58.69 3.25
N LEU A 138 -27.67 59.53 2.59
CA LEU A 138 -26.46 59.09 1.87
C LEU A 138 -25.42 58.52 2.86
N ARG A 139 -25.27 59.15 4.02
CA ARG A 139 -24.37 58.68 5.08
C ARG A 139 -24.78 57.30 5.60
N ILE A 140 -26.07 57.06 5.82
CA ILE A 140 -26.59 55.75 6.23
C ILE A 140 -26.25 54.68 5.18
N LYS A 141 -26.55 54.93 3.90
CA LYS A 141 -26.25 53.99 2.81
C LYS A 141 -24.75 53.67 2.70
N ILE A 142 -23.88 54.68 2.82
CA ILE A 142 -22.42 54.51 2.79
C ILE A 142 -21.96 53.65 3.97
N ASN A 143 -22.46 53.91 5.18
CA ASN A 143 -22.12 53.14 6.38
C ASN A 143 -22.56 51.66 6.27
N GLU A 144 -23.70 51.38 5.64
CA GLU A 144 -24.16 50.00 5.41
C GLU A 144 -23.22 49.24 4.46
N ILE A 145 -22.79 49.89 3.38
CA ILE A 145 -21.83 49.29 2.44
C ILE A 145 -20.47 49.09 3.12
N GLN A 146 -20.01 50.05 3.92
CA GLN A 146 -18.77 49.92 4.70
C GLN A 146 -18.80 48.70 5.62
N ARG A 147 -19.90 48.50 6.38
CA ARG A 147 -20.05 47.29 7.21
C ARG A 147 -20.04 46.01 6.39
N THR A 148 -20.63 46.03 5.20
CA THR A 148 -20.62 44.88 4.27
C THR A 148 -19.18 44.57 3.84
N VAL A 149 -18.39 45.57 3.45
CA VAL A 149 -16.97 45.41 3.10
C VAL A 149 -16.15 44.89 4.29
N GLU A 150 -16.37 45.42 5.48
CA GLU A 150 -15.72 44.96 6.71
C GLU A 150 -16.06 43.51 7.08
N GLN A 151 -17.27 43.05 6.76
CA GLN A 151 -17.66 41.65 6.96
C GLN A 151 -16.95 40.73 5.97
N LEU A 152 -16.78 41.13 4.72
CA LEU A 152 -16.01 40.35 3.73
C LEU A 152 -14.53 40.23 4.09
N ASN A 153 -13.96 41.27 4.68
CA ASN A 153 -12.57 41.26 5.14
C ASN A 153 -12.38 40.45 6.44
N ARG A 154 -13.46 40.10 7.15
CA ARG A 154 -13.37 39.18 8.28
C ARG A 154 -13.26 37.75 7.76
N LYS A 155 -12.29 36.99 8.27
CA LYS A 155 -11.95 35.62 7.88
C LYS A 155 -13.10 34.58 7.98
N ASP A 156 -14.27 34.97 8.48
CA ASP A 156 -15.35 34.08 8.89
C ASP A 156 -16.50 33.91 7.87
N THR A 157 -16.54 34.70 6.79
CA THR A 157 -17.68 34.62 5.85
C THR A 157 -17.67 33.39 4.94
N THR A 158 -16.53 32.69 4.81
CA THR A 158 -16.42 31.48 4.00
C THR A 158 -15.81 30.35 4.83
N LYS A 159 -16.66 29.47 5.36
CA LYS A 159 -16.19 28.22 5.99
C LYS A 159 -15.70 27.29 4.90
N SER A 160 -14.39 27.06 4.84
CA SER A 160 -13.84 25.97 4.05
C SER A 160 -14.17 24.66 4.76
N ILE A 161 -14.89 23.76 4.08
CA ILE A 161 -15.06 22.37 4.53
C ILE A 161 -13.90 21.60 3.90
N ILE A 162 -12.72 21.74 4.51
CA ILE A 162 -11.57 20.90 4.16
C ILE A 162 -11.67 19.68 5.08
N VAL A 163 -11.76 18.49 4.49
CA VAL A 163 -11.63 17.25 5.27
C VAL A 163 -10.25 17.27 5.91
N ASP A 164 -10.23 17.19 7.24
CA ASP A 164 -8.99 17.17 7.98
C ASP A 164 -8.17 15.94 7.57
N ASN A 165 -6.89 16.15 7.29
CA ASN A 165 -5.99 15.08 6.89
C ASN A 165 -5.90 14.00 7.98
N ASP A 166 -6.08 14.37 9.24
CA ASP A 166 -6.03 13.47 10.39
C ASP A 166 -7.29 12.58 10.51
N GLN A 167 -8.37 12.89 9.78
CA GLN A 167 -9.55 12.03 9.68
C GLN A 167 -9.40 10.93 8.62
N ILE A 168 -8.36 11.01 7.78
CA ILE A 168 -8.10 10.05 6.72
C ILE A 168 -7.14 8.99 7.27
N ASP A 169 -7.64 7.77 7.46
CA ASP A 169 -6.79 6.62 7.80
C ASP A 169 -6.02 6.14 6.56
N TRP A 170 -4.87 6.79 6.30
CA TRP A 170 -4.00 6.51 5.16
C TRP A 170 -3.53 5.05 5.09
N ASN A 171 -3.41 4.36 6.24
CA ASN A 171 -2.97 2.97 6.30
C ASN A 171 -4.02 1.98 5.76
N ARG A 172 -5.27 2.42 5.61
CA ARG A 172 -6.36 1.61 5.04
C ARG A 172 -6.63 1.88 3.57
N ILE A 173 -5.98 2.88 2.98
CA ILE A 173 -6.22 3.24 1.57
C ILE A 173 -5.37 2.39 0.63
N ILE A 174 -4.15 2.04 1.05
CA ILE A 174 -3.28 1.10 0.34
C ILE A 174 -2.56 0.20 1.35
N TYR A 175 -2.67 -1.11 1.18
CA TYR A 175 -2.02 -2.09 2.04
C TYR A 175 -1.71 -3.37 1.27
N ILE A 176 -0.70 -4.11 1.74
CA ILE A 176 -0.33 -5.42 1.21
C ILE A 176 -0.86 -6.49 2.15
N ARG A 177 -1.50 -7.51 1.60
CA ARG A 177 -1.91 -8.72 2.33
C ARG A 177 -1.19 -9.92 1.75
N GLU A 178 -0.71 -10.80 2.61
CA GLU A 178 -0.31 -12.14 2.18
C GLU A 178 -1.57 -12.97 1.94
N GLU A 179 -1.71 -13.56 0.76
CA GLU A 179 -2.66 -14.64 0.56
C GLU A 179 -2.02 -15.91 1.10
N GLN A 180 -2.52 -16.42 2.23
CA GLN A 180 -2.03 -17.69 2.77
C GLN A 180 -2.37 -18.82 1.77
N GLN A 181 -1.34 -19.35 1.10
CA GLN A 181 -1.43 -20.65 0.46
C GLN A 181 -1.28 -21.71 1.56
N GLN A 182 -2.28 -22.61 1.68
CA GLN A 182 -2.19 -23.80 2.50
C GLN A 182 -0.99 -24.64 2.05
N VAL A 183 0.14 -24.50 2.73
CA VAL A 183 1.23 -25.47 2.63
C VAL A 183 0.80 -26.67 3.47
N SER A 184 0.45 -27.75 2.77
CA SER A 184 0.16 -29.05 3.38
C SER A 184 1.33 -29.49 4.25
N GLU A 185 1.16 -29.46 5.57
CA GLU A 185 2.02 -30.15 6.52
C GLU A 185 1.97 -31.66 6.20
N TYR A 186 2.92 -32.14 5.41
CA TYR A 186 3.25 -33.57 5.43
C TYR A 186 4.00 -33.85 6.73
N THR A 187 3.17 -34.03 7.75
CA THR A 187 3.33 -34.83 8.96
C THR A 187 4.57 -35.72 8.93
N GLN A 188 5.41 -35.52 9.94
CA GLN A 188 6.38 -36.50 10.43
C GLN A 188 5.72 -37.89 10.57
N LEU A 189 5.99 -38.76 9.60
CA LEU A 189 5.72 -40.20 9.61
C LEU A 189 6.99 -40.80 9.01
N GLN A 190 7.78 -41.67 9.63
CA GLN A 190 7.59 -42.59 10.73
C GLN A 190 9.00 -43.03 11.23
N ILE A 191 9.10 -43.23 12.54
CA ILE A 191 9.84 -44.31 13.25
C ILE A 191 11.34 -44.45 12.97
#